data_AF-A0A544QXB2-F1
#
_entry.id   AF-A0A544QXB2-F1
#
_cell.length_a   1.000
_cell.length_b   1.000
_cell.length_c   1.000
_cell.angle_alpha   90.00
_cell.angle_beta   90.00
_cell.angle_gamma   90.00
#
_symmetry.space_group_name_H-M   'P 1'
#
loop_
_entity.id
_entity.type
_entity.pdbx_description
1 polymer ?
#
loop_
_entity_poly.entity_id
_entity_poly.type
_entity_poly.pdbx_seq_one_letter_code
_entity_poly.pdbx_strand_id
1 'polypeptide(L)'
;MALKLDRNIMQWFDSFFEDEKSSVQKNNFLCKSYVRKTPEGDKTGFTLEKENSDYWKMYFEIPQETVIRLKKNVHPIFREYIYEKRSFYNDNMIYDFINSNLLNIFNNVAVYTYDKNINAYIMNFSRLFVERCRYLSIGEDRKITENLYINAETQENFRIFNRDRSFVIMFSFDASEGENLLDSLIDLRKSIIINDGIK
;
A
#
# COMPACT_ATOMS: atom_id res chain seq x y z
N MET A 1 -13.84 -12.38 10.36
CA MET A 1 -12.91 -11.33 10.78
C MET A 1 -11.97 -11.08 9.62
N ALA A 2 -11.91 -9.85 9.10
CA ALA A 2 -11.23 -9.55 7.83
C ALA A 2 -10.29 -8.35 7.98
N LEU A 3 -9.03 -8.54 7.59
CA LEU A 3 -8.08 -7.44 7.46
C LEU A 3 -8.57 -6.43 6.41
N LYS A 4 -8.39 -5.14 6.66
CA LYS A 4 -8.67 -4.05 5.72
C LYS A 4 -7.73 -2.87 5.97
N LEU A 5 -7.42 -2.11 4.92
CA LEU A 5 -6.92 -0.74 5.07
C LEU A 5 -7.90 0.09 5.92
N ASP A 6 -7.39 0.83 6.92
CA ASP A 6 -8.20 1.84 7.59
C ASP A 6 -8.62 2.92 6.57
N ARG A 7 -9.93 3.14 6.42
CA ARG A 7 -10.41 4.15 5.48
C ARG A 7 -10.00 5.57 5.88
N ASN A 8 -9.69 5.84 7.15
CA ASN A 8 -9.22 7.16 7.57
C ASN A 8 -7.90 7.58 6.90
N ILE A 9 -7.07 6.62 6.49
CA ILE A 9 -5.85 6.84 5.68
C ILE A 9 -6.19 7.58 4.38
N MET A 10 -7.38 7.34 3.80
CA MET A 10 -7.84 7.95 2.56
C MET A 10 -8.06 9.48 2.70
N GLN A 11 -8.36 9.97 3.90
CA GLN A 11 -8.57 11.41 4.17
C GLN A 11 -7.28 12.23 4.00
N TRP A 12 -6.11 11.60 4.10
CA TRP A 12 -4.83 12.30 3.96
C TRP A 12 -4.52 12.66 2.50
N PHE A 13 -5.16 11.95 1.55
CA PHE A 13 -5.06 12.25 0.12
C PHE A 13 -6.06 13.33 -0.33
N ASP A 14 -7.18 13.49 0.38
CA ASP A 14 -8.13 14.60 0.15
C ASP A 14 -7.42 15.97 0.26
N SER A 15 -6.49 16.11 1.23
CA SER A 15 -5.69 17.33 1.41
C SER A 15 -4.80 17.71 0.20
N PHE A 16 -4.51 16.82 -0.75
CA PHE A 16 -3.81 17.18 -2.00
C PHE A 16 -4.69 17.96 -2.99
N PHE A 17 -6.01 17.78 -2.91
CA PHE A 17 -6.98 18.47 -3.75
C PHE A 17 -7.46 19.78 -3.10
N GLU A 18 -7.55 19.78 -1.77
CA GLU A 18 -7.92 20.92 -0.93
C GLU A 18 -6.79 21.96 -0.87
N ASP A 19 -5.61 21.58 -0.35
CA ASP A 19 -4.49 22.51 -0.13
C ASP A 19 -3.62 22.80 -1.37
N GLU A 20 -3.84 22.10 -2.49
CA GLU A 20 -2.96 22.09 -3.69
C GLU A 20 -1.48 21.70 -3.42
N LYS A 21 -1.19 21.09 -2.27
CA LYS A 21 0.15 20.61 -1.89
C LYS A 21 0.57 19.39 -2.73
N SER A 22 1.89 19.18 -2.85
CA SER A 22 2.49 17.95 -3.41
C SER A 22 3.03 16.98 -2.33
N SER A 23 3.14 17.44 -1.09
CA SER A 23 3.58 16.66 0.08
C SER A 23 2.76 17.06 1.30
N VAL A 24 2.29 16.07 2.06
CA VAL A 24 1.41 16.23 3.22
C VAL A 24 1.89 15.29 4.34
N GLN A 25 1.90 15.79 5.57
CA GLN A 25 2.30 15.03 6.76
C GLN A 25 1.10 14.93 7.72
N LYS A 26 0.73 13.72 8.14
CA LYS A 26 -0.40 13.44 9.04
C LYS A 26 -0.05 12.25 9.92
N ASN A 27 -0.23 12.34 11.25
CA ASN A 27 -0.14 11.22 12.18
C ASN A 27 1.14 10.34 12.07
N ASN A 28 2.31 10.97 11.83
CA ASN A 28 3.61 10.31 11.57
C ASN A 28 3.71 9.56 10.22
N PHE A 29 2.84 9.88 9.25
CA PHE A 29 2.92 9.43 7.87
C PHE A 29 3.24 10.59 6.94
N LEU A 30 4.09 10.31 5.95
CA LEU A 30 4.46 11.19 4.88
C LEU A 30 3.75 10.74 3.60
N CYS A 31 2.82 11.57 3.14
CA CYS A 31 2.08 11.38 1.91
C CYS A 31 2.68 12.29 0.82
N LYS A 32 2.83 11.82 -0.42
CA LYS A 32 3.24 12.66 -1.57
C LYS A 32 2.38 12.37 -2.79
N SER A 33 2.23 13.36 -3.68
CA SER A 33 1.53 13.23 -4.96
C SER A 33 2.43 13.71 -6.11
N TYR A 34 2.38 13.02 -7.25
CA TYR A 34 3.10 13.42 -8.46
C TYR A 34 2.35 13.04 -9.75
N VAL A 35 2.57 13.82 -10.81
CA VAL A 35 2.04 13.50 -12.14
C VAL A 35 3.09 12.72 -12.92
N ARG A 36 2.79 11.46 -13.25
CA ARG A 36 3.59 10.60 -14.11
C ARG A 36 3.05 10.71 -15.54
N LYS A 37 3.81 11.33 -16.43
CA LYS A 37 3.49 11.35 -17.86
C LYS A 37 3.79 9.97 -18.47
N THR A 38 2.83 9.39 -19.20
CA THR A 38 3.02 8.15 -19.95
C THR A 38 2.51 8.32 -21.39
N PRO A 39 2.96 7.49 -22.36
CA PRO A 39 2.42 7.52 -23.73
C PRO A 39 0.92 7.22 -23.81
N GLU A 40 0.37 6.48 -22.84
CA GLU A 40 -1.06 6.17 -22.72
C GLU A 40 -1.88 7.32 -22.10
N GLY A 41 -1.21 8.35 -21.57
CA GLY A 41 -1.82 9.49 -20.87
C GLY A 41 -1.08 9.87 -19.58
N ASP A 42 -1.40 11.03 -19.03
CA ASP A 42 -0.95 11.39 -17.68
C ASP A 42 -1.64 10.48 -16.65
N LYS A 43 -0.91 10.04 -15.63
CA LYS A 43 -1.45 9.41 -14.41
C LYS A 43 -1.05 10.26 -13.20
N THR A 44 -1.90 10.34 -12.18
CA THR A 44 -1.47 10.86 -10.87
C THR A 44 -1.12 9.69 -9.97
N GLY A 45 0.12 9.68 -9.50
CA GLY A 45 0.66 8.72 -8.55
C GLY A 45 0.72 9.31 -7.15
N PHE A 46 0.50 8.46 -6.15
CA PHE A 46 0.54 8.81 -4.74
C PHE A 46 1.44 7.85 -3.98
N THR A 47 2.25 8.35 -3.05
CA THR A 47 3.00 7.52 -2.10
C THR A 47 2.55 7.74 -0.67
N LEU A 48 2.59 6.68 0.13
CA LEU A 48 2.42 6.68 1.58
C LEU A 48 3.61 5.96 2.21
N GLU A 49 4.26 6.62 3.15
CA GLU A 49 5.36 6.05 3.95
C GLU A 49 5.26 6.56 5.39
N LYS A 50 5.94 5.86 6.31
CA LYS A 50 5.97 6.21 7.73
C LYS A 50 7.20 7.09 7.98
N GLU A 51 6.98 8.25 8.61
CA GLU A 51 7.94 9.37 8.62
C GLU A 51 9.31 9.01 9.22
N ASN A 52 9.33 8.09 10.19
CA ASN A 52 10.52 7.63 10.89
C ASN A 52 10.64 6.08 10.80
N SER A 53 10.31 5.50 9.65
CA SER A 53 10.42 4.05 9.40
C SER A 53 10.45 3.74 7.91
N ASP A 54 11.54 3.17 7.43
CA ASP A 54 11.76 2.73 6.05
C ASP A 54 11.19 1.33 5.74
N TYR A 55 10.76 0.56 6.75
CA TYR A 55 10.17 -0.79 6.62
C TYR A 55 9.21 -0.98 5.43
N TRP A 56 8.43 0.05 5.08
CA TRP A 56 7.60 0.00 3.88
C TRP A 56 7.32 1.38 3.27
N LYS A 57 7.19 1.38 1.94
CA LYS A 57 6.72 2.52 1.13
C LYS A 57 5.67 2.03 0.14
N MET A 58 4.42 2.46 0.31
CA MET A 58 3.34 2.15 -0.62
C MET A 58 3.28 3.22 -1.73
N TYR A 59 3.01 2.77 -2.96
CA TYR A 59 2.76 3.60 -4.14
C TYR A 59 1.53 3.08 -4.88
N PHE A 60 0.67 3.98 -5.36
CA PHE A 60 -0.41 3.64 -6.26
C PHE A 60 -0.72 4.76 -7.25
N GLU A 61 -1.23 4.39 -8.42
CA GLU A 61 -1.69 5.27 -9.50
C GLU A 61 -3.21 5.30 -9.55
N ILE A 62 -3.81 6.46 -9.89
CA ILE A 62 -5.23 6.56 -10.25
C ILE A 62 -5.42 7.21 -11.63
N PRO A 63 -6.53 6.91 -12.35
CA PRO A 63 -6.83 7.53 -13.63
C PRO A 63 -6.98 9.06 -13.54
N GLN A 64 -6.43 9.78 -14.51
CA GLN A 64 -6.47 11.26 -14.53
C GLN A 64 -7.91 11.82 -14.62
N GLU A 65 -8.86 11.08 -15.16
CA GLU A 65 -10.29 11.44 -15.10
C GLU A 65 -10.79 11.54 -13.65
N THR A 66 -10.42 10.59 -12.80
CA THR A 66 -10.74 10.60 -11.36
C THR A 66 -10.11 11.81 -10.67
N VAL A 67 -8.86 12.14 -11.01
CA VAL A 67 -8.15 13.33 -10.50
C VAL A 67 -8.86 14.62 -10.90
N ILE A 68 -9.27 14.73 -12.17
CA ILE A 68 -10.02 15.88 -12.70
C ILE A 68 -11.38 15.99 -12.02
N ARG A 69 -12.08 14.88 -11.81
CA ARG A 69 -13.37 14.80 -11.12
C ARG A 69 -13.25 15.28 -9.67
N LEU A 70 -12.21 14.87 -8.95
CA LEU A 70 -11.91 15.31 -7.59
C LEU A 70 -11.58 16.80 -7.54
N LYS A 71 -10.66 17.29 -8.40
CA LYS A 71 -10.32 18.73 -8.46
C LYS A 71 -11.54 19.62 -8.79
N LYS A 72 -12.43 19.19 -9.68
CA LYS A 72 -13.69 19.88 -9.99
C LYS A 72 -14.72 19.86 -8.85
N ASN A 73 -14.52 19.04 -7.82
CA ASN A 73 -15.38 18.95 -6.65
C ASN A 73 -14.89 19.81 -5.47
N VAL A 74 -13.69 20.40 -5.55
CA VAL A 74 -13.17 21.33 -4.53
C VAL A 74 -13.58 22.76 -4.85
N HIS A 75 -14.03 23.50 -3.84
CA HIS A 75 -14.42 24.90 -3.99
C HIS A 75 -13.17 25.80 -4.10
N PRO A 76 -13.04 26.66 -5.13
CA PRO A 76 -11.79 27.37 -5.42
C PRO A 76 -11.38 28.40 -4.36
N ILE A 77 -12.35 28.97 -3.60
CA ILE A 77 -12.09 29.91 -2.50
C ILE A 77 -11.90 29.18 -1.17
N PHE A 78 -12.93 28.49 -0.68
CA PHE A 78 -12.91 27.80 0.63
C PHE A 78 -11.96 26.59 0.72
N ARG A 79 -11.50 26.03 -0.41
CA ARG A 79 -10.61 24.86 -0.47
C ARG A 79 -11.16 23.56 0.14
N GLU A 80 -12.48 23.47 0.27
CA GLU A 80 -13.21 22.30 0.77
C GLU A 80 -13.97 21.58 -0.36
N TYR A 81 -14.30 20.30 -0.19
CA TYR A 81 -15.14 19.57 -1.15
C TYR A 81 -16.62 20.01 -1.10
N ILE A 82 -17.11 20.56 -2.22
CA ILE A 82 -18.51 21.00 -2.43
C ILE A 82 -19.52 19.87 -2.14
N TYR A 83 -19.13 18.62 -2.43
CA TYR A 83 -19.86 17.43 -2.05
C TYR A 83 -18.91 16.42 -1.41
N GLU A 84 -18.88 16.33 -0.08
CA GLU A 84 -18.06 15.37 0.69
C GLU A 84 -18.17 13.93 0.14
N LYS A 85 -19.39 13.51 -0.24
CA LYS A 85 -19.71 12.20 -0.84
C LYS A 85 -19.02 11.92 -2.18
N ARG A 86 -18.23 12.87 -2.68
CA ARG A 86 -17.43 12.80 -3.91
C ARG A 86 -15.95 13.17 -3.65
N SER A 87 -15.48 13.08 -2.41
CA SER A 87 -14.06 13.14 -2.04
C SER A 87 -13.32 11.82 -2.34
N PHE A 88 -12.00 11.80 -2.17
CA PHE A 88 -11.13 10.63 -2.24
C PHE A 88 -11.45 9.63 -1.11
N TYR A 89 -11.68 10.09 0.14
CA TYR A 89 -12.13 9.24 1.26
C TYR A 89 -13.43 8.47 0.98
N ASN A 90 -14.34 9.07 0.21
CA ASN A 90 -15.61 8.46 -0.19
C ASN A 90 -15.53 7.65 -1.50
N ASP A 91 -14.39 7.60 -2.19
CA ASP A 91 -14.24 6.81 -3.42
C ASP A 91 -13.96 5.33 -3.11
N ASN A 92 -15.02 4.53 -3.18
CA ASN A 92 -14.95 3.07 -3.00
C ASN A 92 -14.05 2.39 -4.04
N MET A 93 -13.98 2.88 -5.28
CA MET A 93 -13.17 2.25 -6.33
C MET A 93 -11.67 2.39 -6.02
N ILE A 94 -11.23 3.55 -5.54
CA ILE A 94 -9.83 3.75 -5.10
C ILE A 94 -9.57 2.92 -3.83
N TYR A 95 -10.49 2.96 -2.85
CA TYR A 95 -10.35 2.20 -1.60
C TYR A 95 -10.24 0.69 -1.86
N ASP A 96 -11.13 0.12 -2.66
CA ASP A 96 -11.16 -1.32 -2.97
C ASP A 96 -9.96 -1.73 -3.84
N PHE A 97 -9.46 -0.84 -4.72
CA PHE A 97 -8.21 -1.06 -5.45
C PHE A 97 -6.99 -1.15 -4.51
N ILE A 98 -6.78 -0.18 -3.63
CA ILE A 98 -5.65 -0.19 -2.68
C ILE A 98 -5.77 -1.39 -1.73
N ASN A 99 -6.96 -1.60 -1.16
CA ASN A 99 -7.23 -2.66 -0.19
C ASN A 99 -7.09 -4.07 -0.80
N SER A 100 -7.57 -4.30 -2.03
CA SER A 100 -7.44 -5.62 -2.68
C SER A 100 -5.99 -5.96 -3.03
N ASN A 101 -5.18 -4.99 -3.46
CA ASN A 101 -3.74 -5.22 -3.68
C ASN A 101 -3.00 -5.53 -2.36
N LEU A 102 -3.26 -4.77 -1.29
CA LEU A 102 -2.72 -5.05 0.05
C LEU A 102 -3.09 -6.46 0.53
N LEU A 103 -4.36 -6.85 0.44
CA LEU A 103 -4.81 -8.19 0.88
C LEU A 103 -4.27 -9.31 -0.02
N ASN A 104 -4.07 -9.07 -1.31
CA ASN A 104 -3.39 -10.01 -2.21
C ASN A 104 -1.93 -10.26 -1.77
N ILE A 105 -1.24 -9.25 -1.25
CA ILE A 105 0.10 -9.41 -0.64
C ILE A 105 0.02 -10.26 0.62
N PHE A 106 -0.77 -9.84 1.63
CA PHE A 106 -0.88 -10.54 2.92
C PHE A 106 -1.24 -12.02 2.75
N ASN A 107 -2.25 -12.33 1.93
CA ASN A 107 -2.77 -13.69 1.74
C ASN A 107 -1.83 -14.61 0.93
N ASN A 108 -0.84 -14.07 0.23
CA ASN A 108 0.09 -14.88 -0.57
C ASN A 108 1.50 -14.96 0.03
N VAL A 109 2.01 -13.89 0.66
CA VAL A 109 3.33 -13.87 1.28
C VAL A 109 3.35 -14.69 2.57
N ALA A 110 2.35 -14.53 3.43
CA ALA A 110 2.34 -15.04 4.79
C ALA A 110 1.13 -15.93 5.11
N VAL A 111 1.28 -16.74 6.16
CA VAL A 111 0.22 -17.53 6.78
C VAL A 111 0.25 -17.27 8.28
N TYR A 112 -0.93 -16.98 8.84
CA TYR A 112 -1.14 -16.77 10.28
C TYR A 112 -1.80 -18.01 10.87
N THR A 113 -1.18 -18.63 11.87
CA THR A 113 -1.70 -19.81 12.58
C THR A 113 -1.73 -19.56 14.09
N TYR A 114 -2.58 -20.29 14.80
CA TYR A 114 -2.56 -20.35 16.26
C TYR A 114 -1.90 -21.66 16.70
N ASP A 115 -0.75 -21.57 17.37
CA ASP A 115 -0.09 -22.72 17.96
C ASP A 115 -0.57 -22.89 19.41
N LYS A 116 -1.21 -24.03 19.66
CA LYS A 116 -1.75 -24.41 20.98
C LYS A 116 -0.67 -24.81 21.99
N ASN A 117 0.52 -25.20 21.54
CA ASN A 117 1.61 -25.66 22.40
C ASN A 117 2.29 -24.48 23.11
N ILE A 118 2.46 -23.36 22.40
CA ILE A 118 2.98 -22.10 22.95
C ILE A 118 1.88 -21.07 23.25
N ASN A 119 0.60 -21.44 23.04
CA ASN A 119 -0.59 -20.62 23.30
C ASN A 119 -0.56 -19.24 22.59
N ALA A 120 0.00 -19.17 21.38
CA ALA A 120 0.28 -17.91 20.67
C ALA A 120 -0.07 -17.98 19.17
N TYR A 121 -0.29 -16.80 18.57
CA TYR A 121 -0.35 -16.68 17.12
C TYR A 121 1.06 -16.56 16.53
N ILE A 122 1.33 -17.34 15.48
CA ILE A 122 2.60 -17.33 14.73
C ILE A 122 2.31 -16.87 13.29
N MET A 123 3.23 -16.08 12.74
CA MET A 123 3.26 -15.69 11.33
C MET A 123 4.45 -16.40 10.66
N ASN A 124 4.21 -17.06 9.54
CA ASN A 124 5.23 -17.74 8.74
C ASN A 124 5.07 -17.39 7.26
N PHE A 125 6.12 -17.57 6.46
CA PHE A 125 5.98 -17.50 5.00
C PHE A 125 5.05 -18.60 4.47
N SER A 126 4.25 -18.26 3.46
CA SER A 126 3.45 -19.23 2.71
C SER A 126 4.35 -20.22 1.97
N ARG A 127 4.04 -21.52 2.05
CA ARG A 127 4.83 -22.57 1.34
C ARG A 127 4.90 -22.29 -0.17
N LEU A 128 3.80 -21.82 -0.77
CA LEU A 128 3.72 -21.45 -2.18
C LEU A 128 4.56 -20.19 -2.51
N PHE A 129 4.76 -19.28 -1.56
CA PHE A 129 5.66 -18.13 -1.72
C PHE A 129 7.11 -18.59 -1.70
N VAL A 130 7.51 -19.39 -0.70
CA VAL A 130 8.87 -19.95 -0.60
C VAL A 130 9.22 -20.83 -1.81
N GLU A 131 8.27 -21.60 -2.33
CA GLU A 131 8.44 -22.40 -3.56
C GLU A 131 8.72 -21.51 -4.80
N ARG A 132 8.03 -20.37 -4.95
CA ARG A 132 8.16 -19.48 -6.11
C ARG A 132 9.33 -18.52 -6.03
N CYS A 133 9.66 -18.06 -4.82
CA CYS A 133 10.83 -17.22 -4.52
C CYS A 133 12.13 -18.02 -4.40
N ARG A 134 12.09 -19.35 -4.52
CA ARG A 134 13.31 -20.18 -4.51
C ARG A 134 14.24 -19.76 -5.66
N TYR A 135 15.49 -19.45 -5.30
CA TYR A 135 16.52 -18.91 -6.19
C TYR A 135 16.08 -17.63 -6.93
N LEU A 136 15.30 -16.77 -6.28
CA LEU A 136 15.05 -15.40 -6.75
C LEU A 136 16.38 -14.64 -6.80
N SER A 137 16.73 -14.10 -7.97
CA SER A 137 17.94 -13.28 -8.14
C SER A 137 17.66 -11.80 -7.89
N ILE A 138 18.68 -11.05 -7.47
CA ILE A 138 18.56 -9.59 -7.35
C ILE A 138 18.26 -8.98 -8.73
N GLY A 139 17.28 -8.08 -8.77
CA GLY A 139 16.76 -7.45 -9.99
C GLY A 139 15.75 -8.29 -10.77
N GLU A 140 15.50 -9.56 -10.41
CA GLU A 140 14.57 -10.44 -11.13
C GLU A 140 13.10 -10.19 -10.75
N ASP A 141 12.23 -9.97 -11.74
CA ASP A 141 10.77 -9.92 -11.54
C ASP A 141 10.16 -11.34 -11.56
N ARG A 142 9.76 -11.86 -10.39
CA ARG A 142 9.20 -13.21 -10.21
C ARG A 142 7.69 -13.18 -9.93
N LYS A 143 6.92 -14.00 -10.64
CA LYS A 143 5.45 -14.07 -10.53
C LYS A 143 5.00 -14.90 -9.32
N ILE A 144 4.19 -14.32 -8.44
CA ILE A 144 3.62 -14.97 -7.24
C ILE A 144 2.16 -15.39 -7.46
N THR A 145 1.33 -14.55 -8.08
CA THR A 145 -0.03 -14.90 -8.56
C THR A 145 -0.28 -14.30 -9.93
N GLU A 146 -1.50 -14.40 -10.46
CA GLU A 146 -1.84 -13.76 -11.74
C GLU A 146 -1.59 -12.23 -11.74
N ASN A 147 -1.86 -11.59 -10.60
CA ASN A 147 -1.71 -10.14 -10.41
C ASN A 147 -0.83 -9.80 -9.19
N LEU A 148 0.22 -10.58 -8.93
CA LEU A 148 1.20 -10.32 -7.88
C LEU A 148 2.59 -10.78 -8.32
N TYR A 149 3.56 -9.88 -8.22
CA TYR A 149 4.94 -10.07 -8.62
C TYR A 149 5.87 -9.54 -7.51
N ILE A 150 7.06 -10.10 -7.38
CA ILE A 150 8.10 -9.67 -6.45
C ILE A 150 9.42 -9.43 -7.19
N ASN A 151 10.23 -8.50 -6.71
CA ASN A 151 11.60 -8.27 -7.13
C ASN A 151 12.45 -8.02 -5.89
N ALA A 152 13.62 -8.65 -5.80
CA ALA A 152 14.62 -8.35 -4.78
C ALA A 152 15.51 -7.23 -5.32
N GLU A 153 15.32 -6.00 -4.84
CA GLU A 153 16.14 -4.84 -5.25
C GLU A 153 17.50 -4.84 -4.54
N THR A 154 17.55 -5.33 -3.29
CA THR A 154 18.78 -5.77 -2.61
C THR A 154 18.52 -7.12 -1.90
N GLN A 155 19.40 -7.54 -0.98
CA GLN A 155 19.12 -8.68 -0.08
C GLN A 155 18.06 -8.36 1.00
N GLU A 156 17.81 -7.07 1.24
CA GLU A 156 16.94 -6.53 2.31
C GLU A 156 15.75 -5.74 1.75
N ASN A 157 15.86 -5.23 0.52
CA ASN A 157 14.82 -4.44 -0.13
C ASN A 157 14.04 -5.28 -1.15
N PHE A 158 12.73 -5.42 -0.94
CA PHE A 158 11.83 -6.19 -1.80
C PHE A 158 10.68 -5.33 -2.32
N ARG A 159 10.57 -5.23 -3.64
CA ARG A 159 9.46 -4.57 -4.32
C ARG A 159 8.40 -5.61 -4.68
N ILE A 160 7.20 -5.50 -4.11
CA ILE A 160 6.04 -6.32 -4.45
C ILE A 160 5.02 -5.46 -5.21
N PHE A 161 4.51 -5.92 -6.34
CA PHE A 161 3.73 -5.09 -7.27
C PHE A 161 2.69 -5.88 -8.06
N ASN A 162 1.69 -5.18 -8.58
CA ASN A 162 0.68 -5.74 -9.48
C ASN A 162 1.14 -5.73 -10.95
N ARG A 163 0.38 -6.38 -11.83
CA ARG A 163 0.84 -6.73 -13.20
C ARG A 163 1.21 -5.52 -14.07
N ASP A 164 0.56 -4.37 -13.90
CA ASP A 164 0.81 -3.14 -14.65
C ASP A 164 1.64 -2.10 -13.88
N ARG A 165 2.05 -2.42 -12.64
CA ARG A 165 2.76 -1.53 -11.70
C ARG A 165 1.96 -0.28 -11.30
N SER A 166 0.64 -0.30 -11.46
CA SER A 166 -0.26 0.74 -10.90
C SER A 166 -0.39 0.65 -9.38
N PHE A 167 0.01 -0.46 -8.77
CA PHE A 167 0.23 -0.61 -7.34
C PHE A 167 1.60 -1.25 -7.10
N VAL A 168 2.39 -0.61 -6.24
CA VAL A 168 3.72 -1.07 -5.82
C VAL A 168 3.85 -0.86 -4.31
N ILE A 169 4.39 -1.83 -3.60
CA ILE A 169 4.91 -1.62 -2.25
C ILE A 169 6.38 -2.02 -2.23
N MET A 170 7.21 -1.16 -1.65
CA MET A 170 8.58 -1.51 -1.27
C MET A 170 8.54 -1.93 0.19
N PHE A 171 9.27 -2.99 0.52
CA PHE A 171 9.52 -3.46 1.88
C PHE A 171 11.02 -3.49 2.14
N SER A 172 11.41 -3.10 3.34
CA SER A 172 12.79 -3.05 3.83
C SER A 172 12.84 -3.64 5.24
N PHE A 173 13.99 -4.16 5.66
CA PHE A 173 14.24 -4.74 7.00
C PHE A 173 15.74 -4.82 7.27
N ASP A 174 16.16 -4.84 8.54
CA ASP A 174 17.58 -4.98 8.91
C ASP A 174 17.95 -6.46 9.14
N ALA A 175 18.67 -7.06 8.19
CA ALA A 175 19.08 -8.46 8.30
C ALA A 175 20.17 -8.70 9.36
N SER A 176 20.83 -7.64 9.86
CA SER A 176 21.86 -7.72 10.92
C SER A 176 21.27 -7.77 12.33
N GLU A 177 20.12 -7.12 12.55
CA GLU A 177 19.27 -7.30 13.75
C GLU A 177 18.42 -8.60 13.68
N GLY A 178 18.52 -9.35 12.57
CA GLY A 178 17.85 -10.65 12.38
C GLY A 178 16.43 -10.57 11.81
N GLU A 179 16.05 -9.41 11.28
CA GLU A 179 14.73 -9.18 10.69
C GLU A 179 14.58 -9.80 9.29
N ASN A 180 13.34 -9.84 8.80
CA ASN A 180 13.02 -10.30 7.46
C ASN A 180 11.72 -9.64 6.92
N LEU A 181 11.33 -9.98 5.69
CA LEU A 181 10.14 -9.47 5.01
C LEU A 181 8.82 -9.63 5.80
N LEU A 182 8.72 -10.59 6.74
CA LEU A 182 7.55 -10.71 7.61
C LEU A 182 7.44 -9.52 8.60
N ASP A 183 8.55 -8.97 9.06
CA ASP A 183 8.60 -7.87 10.04
C ASP A 183 8.17 -6.55 9.41
N SER A 184 8.62 -6.29 8.18
CA SER A 184 8.13 -5.21 7.31
C SER A 184 6.61 -5.29 7.09
N LEU A 185 6.11 -6.50 6.84
CA LEU A 185 4.69 -6.81 6.64
C LEU A 185 3.88 -6.69 7.96
N ILE A 186 4.52 -6.94 9.11
CA ILE A 186 3.97 -6.70 10.44
C ILE A 186 3.89 -5.20 10.76
N ASP A 187 4.89 -4.38 10.43
CA ASP A 187 4.78 -2.92 10.61
C ASP A 187 3.68 -2.34 9.73
N LEU A 188 3.64 -2.68 8.44
CA LEU A 188 2.54 -2.28 7.56
C LEU A 188 1.18 -2.63 8.17
N ARG A 189 1.05 -3.84 8.73
CA ARG A 189 -0.17 -4.28 9.42
C ARG A 189 -0.47 -3.45 10.66
N LYS A 190 0.53 -3.14 11.49
CA LYS A 190 0.38 -2.31 12.70
C LYS A 190 0.03 -0.85 12.35
N SER A 191 0.55 -0.36 11.23
CA SER A 191 0.50 1.05 10.83
C SER A 191 -0.77 1.43 10.08
N ILE A 192 -1.27 0.61 9.14
CA ILE A 192 -2.45 0.99 8.30
C ILE A 192 -3.54 -0.08 8.15
N ILE A 193 -3.38 -1.30 8.69
CA ILE A 193 -4.34 -2.40 8.52
C ILE A 193 -5.13 -2.67 9.81
N ILE A 194 -6.40 -2.27 9.80
CA ILE A 194 -7.37 -2.65 10.82
C ILE A 194 -7.96 -4.04 10.54
N ASN A 195 -8.69 -4.58 11.51
CA ASN A 195 -9.28 -5.90 11.42
C ASN A 195 -10.77 -5.84 11.76
N ASP A 196 -11.63 -5.97 10.75
CA ASP A 196 -13.08 -5.97 10.91
C ASP A 196 -13.51 -7.23 11.64
N GLY A 197 -13.78 -7.09 12.95
CA GLY A 197 -14.21 -8.17 13.82
C GLY A 197 -15.00 -7.67 15.02
N ILE A 198 -16.32 -7.52 14.81
CA ILE A 198 -17.37 -7.40 15.82
C ILE A 198 -17.41 -6.04 16.55
N LYS A 199 -18.50 -5.30 16.30
CA LYS A 199 -19.22 -4.54 17.33
C LYS A 199 -20.27 -5.46 17.95
#